data_AF-A0A060SU98-F1
#
_entry.id   AF-A0A060SU98-F1
#
_cell.length_a   1.000
_cell.length_b   1.000
_cell.length_c   1.000
_cell.angle_alpha   90.00
_cell.angle_beta   90.00
_cell.angle_gamma   90.00
#
_symmetry.space_group_name_H-M   'P 1'
#
loop_
_entity.id
_entity.type
_entity.pdbx_description
1 polymer ?
#
loop_
_entity_poly.entity_id
_entity_poly.type
_entity_poly.pdbx_seq_one_letter_code
_entity_poly.pdbx_strand_id
1 'polypeptide(L)'
;MHFLCKKCKKAFRKDMSNYEESDEYCPHCDNHYVIEAKTPQPVLGVEGDDPRINSRMLKDDRVKRDPSRSLFAVDTTDRIG
;
A
#
# COMPACT_ATOMS: atom_id res chain seq x y z
N MET A 1 30.95 -6.95 9.06
CA MET A 1 29.78 -6.52 9.88
C MET A 1 29.22 -7.71 10.65
N HIS A 2 28.51 -7.43 11.74
CA HIS A 2 27.99 -8.47 12.64
C HIS A 2 26.48 -8.33 12.72
N PHE A 3 25.78 -9.44 12.52
CA PHE A 3 24.32 -9.48 12.45
C PHE A 3 23.76 -10.57 13.36
N LEU A 4 22.47 -10.44 13.66
CA LEU A 4 21.71 -11.41 14.42
C LEU A 4 20.51 -11.86 13.59
N CYS A 5 20.40 -13.16 13.32
CA CYS A 5 19.27 -13.68 12.54
C CYS A 5 17.99 -13.72 13.39
N LYS A 6 16.88 -13.16 12.87
CA LYS A 6 15.59 -13.12 13.59
C LYS A 6 14.97 -14.51 13.81
N LYS A 7 15.12 -15.42 12.85
CA LYS A 7 14.55 -16.79 12.92
C LYS A 7 15.32 -17.66 13.91
N CYS A 8 16.65 -17.55 13.91
CA CYS A 8 17.55 -18.53 14.54
C CYS A 8 18.29 -17.98 15.75
N LYS A 9 18.22 -16.66 15.98
CA LYS A 9 18.83 -15.91 17.10
C LYS A 9 20.34 -16.12 17.26
N LYS A 10 20.99 -16.69 16.25
CA LYS A 10 22.45 -16.86 16.18
C LYS A 10 23.08 -15.60 15.59
N ALA A 11 24.19 -15.19 16.19
CA ALA A 11 25.01 -14.11 15.66
C ALA A 11 25.90 -14.65 14.53
N PHE A 12 26.00 -13.92 13.43
CA PHE A 12 26.88 -14.24 12.32
C PHE A 12 27.66 -13.01 11.89
N ARG A 13 28.80 -13.22 11.26
CA ARG A 13 29.64 -12.16 10.70
C ARG A 13 29.69 -12.33 9.19
N LYS A 14 29.55 -11.22 8.48
CA LYS A 14 29.65 -11.17 7.02
C LYS A 14 30.51 -9.97 6.63
N ASP A 15 31.36 -10.12 5.64
CA ASP A 15 32.17 -9.01 5.12
C ASP A 15 31.39 -8.27 4.02
N MET A 16 31.29 -6.94 4.14
CA MET A 16 30.52 -6.10 3.21
C MET A 16 31.30 -5.63 1.99
N SER A 17 32.61 -5.86 1.96
CA SER A 17 33.46 -5.43 0.86
C SER A 17 33.19 -6.21 -0.43
N ASN A 18 32.67 -7.43 -0.32
CA ASN A 18 32.21 -8.22 -1.46
C ASN A 18 30.84 -8.81 -1.11
N TYR A 19 29.82 -8.42 -1.85
CA TYR A 19 28.42 -8.75 -1.55
C TYR A 19 27.80 -9.45 -2.75
N GLU A 20 27.49 -10.74 -2.59
CA GLU A 20 26.86 -11.57 -3.61
C GLU A 20 25.43 -11.99 -3.18
N GLU A 21 24.63 -12.47 -4.13
CA GLU A 21 23.22 -12.85 -3.89
C GLU A 21 23.07 -14.02 -2.89
N SER A 22 24.10 -14.86 -2.76
CA SER A 22 24.18 -15.92 -1.73
C SER A 22 24.29 -15.34 -0.31
N ASP A 23 24.76 -14.10 -0.18
CA ASP A 23 25.00 -13.44 1.09
C ASP A 23 23.77 -12.78 1.66
N GLU A 24 22.65 -12.78 0.95
CA GLU A 24 21.37 -12.26 1.44
C GLU A 24 20.71 -13.17 2.49
N TYR A 25 21.27 -14.37 2.68
CA TYR A 25 20.76 -15.40 3.55
C TYR A 25 21.61 -15.59 4.80
N CYS A 26 20.96 -15.93 5.91
CA CYS A 26 21.67 -16.32 7.12
C CYS A 26 22.31 -17.71 6.94
N PRO A 27 23.63 -17.88 7.20
CA PRO A 27 24.36 -19.14 6.99
C PRO A 27 23.93 -20.29 7.91
N HIS A 28 23.05 -20.02 8.88
CA HIS A 28 22.59 -21.03 9.84
C HIS A 28 21.22 -21.63 9.53
N CYS A 29 20.40 -20.95 8.73
CA CYS A 29 19.01 -21.35 8.54
C CYS A 29 18.32 -20.75 7.32
N ASP A 30 19.11 -20.23 6.38
CA ASP A 30 18.69 -19.70 5.08
C ASP A 30 17.57 -18.68 5.16
N ASN A 31 17.54 -17.90 6.25
CA ASN A 31 16.61 -16.79 6.37
C ASN A 31 17.15 -15.61 5.58
N HIS A 32 16.42 -15.19 4.54
CA HIS A 32 16.67 -13.94 3.82
C HIS A 32 16.53 -12.77 4.79
N TYR A 33 17.62 -12.01 4.98
CA TYR A 33 17.66 -10.91 5.95
C TYR A 33 17.66 -9.52 5.31
N VAL A 34 17.81 -9.47 3.99
CA VAL A 34 17.66 -8.25 3.19
C VAL A 34 16.18 -8.01 2.99
N ILE A 35 15.70 -6.80 3.29
CA ILE A 35 14.29 -6.45 3.09
C ILE A 35 14.25 -5.36 2.04
N GLU A 36 13.36 -5.52 1.06
CA GLU A 36 13.14 -4.51 0.04
C GLU A 36 12.70 -3.18 0.67
N ALA A 37 13.26 -2.09 0.15
CA ALA A 37 12.89 -0.76 0.60
C ALA A 37 11.43 -0.48 0.24
N LYS A 38 10.62 -0.12 1.25
CA LYS A 38 9.24 0.32 1.02
C LYS A 38 9.26 1.70 0.37
N THR A 39 8.79 1.79 -0.87
CA THR A 39 8.56 3.07 -1.55
C THR A 39 7.21 3.64 -1.16
N PRO A 40 7.07 4.98 -1.00
CA PRO A 40 5.78 5.60 -0.78
C PRO A 40 4.93 5.40 -2.04
N GLN A 41 3.83 4.65 -1.92
CA GLN A 41 2.87 4.53 -3.00
C GLN A 41 1.93 5.76 -2.97
N PRO A 42 1.62 6.38 -4.11
CA PRO A 42 0.63 7.46 -4.16
C PRO A 42 -0.75 6.87 -3.82
N VAL A 43 -1.22 7.14 -2.61
CA VAL A 43 -2.58 6.78 -2.17
C VAL A 43 -3.44 8.03 -2.27
N LEU A 44 -4.53 7.96 -3.05
CA LEU A 44 -5.54 9.01 -3.08
C LEU A 44 -6.42 8.86 -1.83
N GLY A 45 -6.16 9.65 -0.79
CA GLY A 45 -7.04 9.77 0.36
C GLY A 45 -8.23 10.67 0.02
N VAL A 46 -9.45 10.19 0.24
CA VAL A 46 -10.65 11.05 0.20
C VAL A 46 -10.89 11.54 1.62
N GLU A 47 -10.61 12.81 1.88
CA GLU A 47 -10.94 13.44 3.15
C GLU A 47 -12.46 13.60 3.26
N GLY A 48 -13.05 12.91 4.24
CA GLY A 48 -14.47 13.05 4.57
C GLY A 48 -14.63 13.87 5.84
N ASP A 49 -15.44 14.91 5.78
CA ASP A 49 -15.91 15.64 6.97
C ASP A 49 -16.69 14.70 7.91
N ASP A 50 -16.94 15.14 9.16
CA ASP A 50 -17.79 14.41 10.11
C ASP A 50 -19.15 14.10 9.47
N PRO A 51 -19.56 12.81 9.37
CA PRO A 51 -20.80 12.40 8.73
C PRO A 51 -22.06 12.97 9.37
N ARG A 52 -21.99 13.47 10.62
CA ARG A 52 -23.11 14.17 11.29
C ARG A 52 -23.32 15.58 10.76
N ILE A 53 -22.27 16.23 10.28
CA ILE A 53 -22.31 17.59 9.73
C ILE A 53 -22.55 17.52 8.23
N ASN A 54 -21.83 16.64 7.53
CA ASN A 54 -21.90 16.48 6.07
C ASN A 54 -22.08 15.00 5.68
N SER A 55 -23.32 14.57 5.47
CA SER A 55 -23.66 13.19 5.09
C SER A 55 -23.51 12.87 3.60
N ARG A 56 -22.89 13.75 2.80
CA ARG A 56 -22.79 13.61 1.33
C ARG A 56 -22.01 12.37 0.88
N MET A 57 -21.05 11.92 1.69
CA MET A 57 -20.24 10.74 1.40
C MET A 57 -20.88 9.44 1.88
N LEU A 58 -21.98 9.51 2.64
CA LEU A 58 -22.68 8.35 3.17
C LEU A 58 -23.87 8.00 2.26
N LYS A 59 -23.99 6.71 1.93
CA LYS A 59 -25.12 6.20 1.15
C LYS A 59 -26.24 5.76 2.10
N ASP A 60 -27.43 6.32 1.95
CA ASP A 60 -28.64 5.84 2.60
C ASP A 60 -29.46 4.97 1.63
N ASP A 61 -29.65 3.70 1.95
CA ASP A 61 -30.39 2.75 1.11
C ASP A 61 -31.92 2.88 1.22
N ARG A 62 -32.44 3.68 2.17
CA ARG A 62 -33.89 3.91 2.33
C ARG A 62 -34.46 4.92 1.34
N VAL A 63 -33.61 5.79 0.80
CA VAL A 63 -34.02 6.89 -0.08
C VAL A 63 -33.82 6.48 -1.53
N LYS A 64 -34.87 6.63 -2.36
CA LYS A 64 -34.78 6.35 -3.80
C LYS A 64 -33.78 7.32 -4.44
N ARG A 65 -32.76 6.77 -5.11
CA ARG A 65 -31.70 7.55 -5.76
C ARG A 65 -32.27 8.29 -6.96
N ASP A 66 -31.96 9.58 -7.05
CA ASP A 66 -32.32 10.40 -8.21
C ASP A 66 -31.43 10.01 -9.41
N PRO A 67 -32.01 9.53 -10.53
CA PRO A 67 -31.25 9.13 -11.72
C PRO A 67 -30.47 10.28 -12.35
N SER A 68 -30.92 11.54 -12.18
CA SER A 68 -30.24 12.73 -12.72
C SER A 68 -28.89 13.02 -12.07
N ARG A 69 -28.66 12.49 -10.85
CA ARG A 69 -27.39 12.62 -10.12
C ARG A 69 -26.37 11.53 -10.46
N SER A 70 -26.69 10.65 -11.42
CA SER A 70 -25.77 9.63 -11.88
C SER A 70 -24.84 10.18 -12.96
N LEU A 71 -23.57 9.79 -12.92
CA LEU A 71 -22.60 10.13 -13.97
C LEU A 71 -23.02 9.60 -15.34
N PHE A 72 -23.83 8.54 -15.36
CA PHE A 72 -24.31 7.88 -16.58
C PHE A 72 -25.53 8.56 -17.22
N ALA A 73 -26.19 9.48 -16.52
CA ALA A 73 -27.32 10.26 -17.06
C ALA A 73 -26.88 11.61 -17.65
N VAL A 74 -25.59 11.96 -17.55
CA VAL A 74 -25.05 13.19 -18.12
C VAL A 74 -24.69 12.93 -19.57
N ASP A 75 -25.35 13.63 -20.49
CA ASP A 75 -25.00 13.59 -21.90
C ASP A 75 -23.70 14.38 -22.13
N THR A 76 -22.59 13.67 -22.35
CA THR A 76 -21.28 14.26 -22.62
C THR A 76 -20.85 14.10 -24.08
N THR A 77 -21.77 13.71 -24.96
CA THR A 77 -21.47 13.47 -26.39
C THR A 77 -20.87 14.69 -27.07
N ASP A 78 -21.31 15.90 -26.71
CA ASP A 78 -20.77 17.18 -27.20
C ASP A 78 -19.30 17.45 -26.85
N ARG A 79 -18.70 16.71 -25.93
CA ARG A 79 -17.31 16.90 -25.46
C ARG A 79 -16.34 15.84 -25.93
N ILE A 80 -16.83 14.83 -26.65
CA ILE A 80 -16.03 13.75 -27.22
C ILE A 80 -15.93 14.03 -28.73
N GLY A 81 -15.06 14.98 -29.07
CA GLY A 81 -14.66 15.29 -30.46
C GLY A 81 -13.47 14.45 -30.89
#